data_AF-A0A7V1SD42-F1
#
_entry.id   AF-A0A7V1SD42-F1
#
_cell.length_a   1.000
_cell.length_b   1.000
_cell.length_c   1.000
_cell.angle_alpha   90.00
_cell.angle_beta   90.00
_cell.angle_gamma   90.00
#
_symmetry.space_group_name_H-M   'P 1'
#
loop_
_entity.id
_entity.type
_entity.pdbx_description
1 polymer ?
#
loop_
_entity_poly.entity_id
_entity_poly.type
_entity_poly.pdbx_seq_one_letter_code
_entity_poly.pdbx_strand_id
1 'polypeptide(L)'
;WYHVAATYDGQTFKLYVNGALEGQMALAKTVAYDASIPWTIGSTAAPIRAVGYPRTFNGVIDEVEIFNRALSQAEIQAIYKPGKCKAKVINPTPFNPTN
;
A
#
# COMPACT_ATOMS: atom_id res chain seq x y z
N TRP A 1 -2.73 0.70 14.10
CA TRP A 1 -2.81 0.62 12.63
C TRP A 1 -2.70 2.01 12.06
N TYR A 2 -1.90 2.18 11.00
CA TYR A 2 -1.78 3.43 10.26
C TYR A 2 -2.07 3.14 8.80
N HIS A 3 -2.78 4.06 8.15
CA HIS A 3 -2.84 4.08 6.70
C HIS A 3 -1.72 4.97 6.18
N VAL A 4 -0.85 4.43 5.33
CA VAL A 4 0.26 5.18 4.72
C VAL A 4 0.08 5.13 3.21
N ALA A 5 0.16 6.28 2.55
CA ALA A 5 0.11 6.38 1.11
C ALA A 5 1.20 7.32 0.59
N ALA A 6 1.71 7.03 -0.60
CA ALA A 6 2.63 7.91 -1.30
C ALA A 6 2.15 8.12 -2.75
N THR A 7 2.31 9.33 -3.27
CA THR A 7 1.95 9.65 -4.65
C THR A 7 3.09 10.38 -5.34
N TYR A 8 3.21 10.16 -6.65
CA TYR A 8 4.13 10.90 -7.49
C TYR A 8 3.46 11.26 -8.82
N ASP A 9 3.42 12.55 -9.15
CA ASP A 9 2.79 13.09 -10.36
C ASP A 9 3.80 13.40 -11.48
N GLY A 10 5.06 13.00 -11.31
CA GLY A 10 6.17 13.35 -12.22
C GLY A 10 6.93 14.61 -11.81
N GLN A 11 6.39 15.41 -10.88
CA GLN A 11 6.99 16.67 -10.42
C GLN A 11 7.15 16.73 -8.89
N THR A 12 6.22 16.14 -8.13
CA THR A 12 6.17 16.23 -6.67
C THR A 12 5.87 14.88 -6.05
N PHE A 13 6.72 14.46 -5.12
CA PHE A 13 6.46 13.34 -4.22
C PHE A 13 5.65 13.83 -3.03
N LYS A 14 4.63 13.08 -2.62
CA LYS A 14 3.82 13.38 -1.43
C LYS A 14 3.68 12.13 -0.57
N LEU A 15 3.77 12.30 0.75
CA LEU A 15 3.57 11.26 1.75
C LEU A 15 2.35 11.63 2.61
N TYR A 16 1.47 10.66 2.78
CA TYR A 16 0.26 10.80 3.58
C TYR A 16 0.23 9.78 4.71
N VAL A 17 -0.20 10.19 5.90
CA VAL A 17 -0.45 9.31 7.05
C VAL A 17 -1.86 9.57 7.54
N ASN A 18 -2.64 8.50 7.73
CA ASN A 18 -4.04 8.55 8.16
C ASN A 18 -4.89 9.53 7.33
N GLY A 19 -4.61 9.59 6.02
CA GLY A 19 -5.32 10.45 5.08
C GLY A 19 -4.92 11.93 5.11
N ALA A 20 -3.96 12.35 5.94
CA ALA A 20 -3.43 13.71 5.97
C ALA A 20 -2.08 13.80 5.23
N LEU A 21 -1.81 14.93 4.56
CA LEU A 21 -0.51 15.19 3.93
C LEU A 21 0.52 15.53 5.02
N GLU A 22 1.53 14.68 5.18
CA GLU A 22 2.59 14.87 6.20
C GLU A 22 3.85 15.50 5.62
N GLY A 23 4.13 15.27 4.33
CA GLY A 23 5.33 15.79 3.71
C GLY A 23 5.27 15.75 2.19
N GLN A 24 6.00 16.67 1.56
CA GLN A 24 6.15 16.69 0.12
C GLN A 24 7.52 17.21 -0.31
N MET A 25 7.95 16.79 -1.49
CA MET A 25 9.20 17.22 -2.12
C MET A 25 8.97 17.45 -3.60
N ALA A 26 9.21 18.67 -4.07
CA ALA A 26 9.21 19.02 -5.48
C ALA A 26 10.52 18.52 -6.12
N LEU A 27 10.42 17.44 -6.90
CA LEU A 27 11.51 16.83 -7.63
C LEU A 27 10.98 16.15 -8.89
N ALA A 28 11.31 16.71 -10.04
CA ALA A 28 11.03 16.10 -11.34
C ALA A 28 12.10 15.05 -11.67
N LYS A 29 11.70 13.79 -11.79
CA LYS A 29 12.60 12.65 -12.01
C LYS A 29 11.85 11.45 -12.60
N THR A 30 12.44 10.82 -13.60
CA THR A 30 11.97 9.51 -14.06
C THR A 30 12.24 8.45 -12.99
N VAL A 31 11.21 7.71 -12.57
CA VAL A 31 11.36 6.57 -11.66
C VAL A 31 12.00 5.42 -12.44
N ALA A 32 13.31 5.25 -12.29
CA ALA A 32 14.04 4.13 -12.84
C ALA A 32 13.81 2.88 -11.98
N TYR A 33 13.54 1.74 -12.60
CA TYR A 33 13.44 0.44 -11.94
C TYR A 33 14.06 -0.64 -12.83
N ASP A 34 14.61 -1.68 -12.19
CA ASP A 34 15.12 -2.86 -12.87
C ASP A 34 14.00 -3.91 -12.94
N ALA A 35 13.58 -4.25 -14.15
CA ALA A 35 12.49 -5.20 -14.39
C ALA A 35 12.83 -6.65 -13.96
N SER A 36 14.12 -6.97 -13.73
CA SER A 36 14.53 -8.26 -13.20
C SER A 36 14.30 -8.40 -11.69
N ILE A 37 14.05 -7.28 -11.00
CA ILE A 37 13.82 -7.26 -9.56
C ILE A 37 12.32 -7.33 -9.29
N PRO A 38 11.81 -8.38 -8.60
CA PRO A 38 10.40 -8.49 -8.30
C PRO A 38 9.96 -7.39 -7.31
N TRP A 39 8.71 -6.97 -7.43
CA TRP A 39 8.08 -6.15 -6.41
C TRP A 39 7.94 -6.94 -5.11
N THR A 40 8.34 -6.32 -4.00
CA THR A 40 8.27 -6.93 -2.67
C THR A 40 7.57 -6.01 -1.70
N ILE A 41 6.72 -6.59 -0.84
CA ILE A 41 6.01 -5.89 0.23
C ILE A 41 6.58 -6.38 1.57
N GLY A 42 6.78 -5.47 2.52
CA GLY A 42 7.32 -5.79 3.84
C GLY A 42 8.79 -6.22 3.85
N SER A 43 9.47 -6.21 2.70
CA SER A 43 10.91 -6.43 2.61
C SER A 43 11.49 -5.99 1.26
N THR A 44 12.81 -6.10 1.10
CA THR A 44 13.52 -5.86 -0.17
C THR A 44 13.70 -7.14 -0.99
N ALA A 45 14.05 -7.07 -2.27
CA ALA A 45 14.26 -8.26 -3.10
C ALA A 45 15.52 -9.04 -2.68
N ALA A 46 15.54 -10.36 -2.95
CA ALA A 46 16.65 -11.24 -2.55
C ALA A 46 18.05 -10.75 -2.97
N PRO A 47 18.27 -10.22 -4.20
CA PRO A 47 19.57 -9.68 -4.60
C PRO A 47 20.06 -8.53 -3.70
N ILE A 48 19.14 -7.76 -3.11
CA ILE A 48 19.44 -6.62 -2.23
C ILE A 48 19.64 -7.07 -0.78
N ARG A 49 18.98 -8.16 -0.33
CA ARG A 49 19.13 -8.70 1.03
C ARG A 49 20.49 -9.31 1.31
N ALA A 50 21.16 -9.83 0.27
CA ALA A 50 22.45 -10.51 0.40
C ALA A 50 23.58 -9.59 0.92
N VAL A 51 23.35 -8.27 0.98
CA VAL A 51 24.32 -7.26 1.41
C VAL A 51 24.24 -6.96 2.93
N GLY A 52 23.74 -7.89 3.74
CA GLY A 52 23.84 -7.83 5.20
C GLY A 52 22.84 -6.91 5.94
N TYR A 53 21.86 -6.33 5.23
CA TYR A 53 20.77 -5.56 5.84
C TYR A 53 19.43 -6.17 5.44
N PRO A 54 18.85 -7.09 6.24
CA PRO A 54 17.48 -7.53 6.02
C PRO A 54 16.57 -6.35 6.35
N ARG A 55 16.28 -5.50 5.34
CA ARG A 55 15.31 -4.41 5.41
C ARG A 55 13.90 -5.02 5.42
N THR A 56 13.58 -5.78 6.46
CA THR A 56 12.29 -6.42 6.67
C THR A 56 11.46 -5.60 7.65
N PHE A 57 10.20 -5.38 7.31
CA PHE A 57 9.23 -4.76 8.19
C PHE A 57 8.78 -5.79 9.24
N ASN A 58 8.84 -5.41 10.51
CA ASN A 58 8.32 -6.21 11.62
C ASN A 58 6.95 -5.67 12.03
N GLY A 59 5.89 -6.18 11.40
CA GLY A 59 4.51 -5.78 11.65
C GLY A 59 3.55 -6.43 10.67
N VAL A 60 2.28 -6.04 10.76
CA VAL A 60 1.23 -6.53 9.85
C VAL A 60 0.97 -5.49 8.78
N ILE A 61 0.83 -5.93 7.53
CA ILE A 61 0.44 -5.13 6.37
C ILE A 61 -0.88 -5.71 5.87
N ASP A 62 -1.83 -4.84 5.54
CA ASP A 62 -3.14 -5.22 5.03
C ASP A 62 -3.58 -4.25 3.93
N GLU A 63 -4.44 -4.72 3.03
CA GLU A 63 -5.12 -3.93 1.98
C GLU A 63 -4.19 -3.09 1.08
N VAL A 64 -3.23 -3.77 0.43
CA VAL A 64 -2.25 -3.11 -0.45
C VAL A 64 -2.87 -2.77 -1.81
N GLU A 65 -2.72 -1.51 -2.21
CA GLU A 65 -3.22 -0.99 -3.49
C GLU A 65 -2.12 -0.24 -4.26
N ILE A 66 -2.14 -0.36 -5.59
CA ILE A 66 -1.20 0.31 -6.50
C ILE A 66 -1.97 0.93 -7.65
N PHE A 67 -1.62 2.16 -8.01
CA PHE A 67 -2.26 2.94 -9.08
C PHE A 67 -1.23 3.39 -10.11
N ASN A 68 -1.64 3.48 -11.38
CA ASN A 68 -0.80 3.98 -12.47
C ASN A 68 -0.83 5.52 -12.61
N ARG A 69 -1.40 6.22 -11.63
CA ARG A 69 -1.49 7.69 -11.56
C ARG A 69 -1.34 8.15 -10.11
N ALA A 70 -0.96 9.41 -9.94
CA ALA A 70 -1.06 10.06 -8.65
C ALA A 70 -2.54 10.19 -8.24
N LEU A 71 -2.86 9.76 -7.02
CA LEU A 71 -4.15 10.02 -6.40
C LEU A 71 -4.18 11.42 -5.78
N SER A 72 -5.35 12.04 -5.78
CA SER A 72 -5.60 13.29 -5.09
C SER A 72 -5.77 13.09 -3.58
N GLN A 73 -5.63 14.18 -2.81
CA GLN A 73 -5.88 14.18 -1.37
C GLN A 73 -7.26 13.62 -1.01
N ALA A 74 -8.30 13.99 -1.76
CA ALA A 74 -9.66 13.52 -1.51
C ALA A 74 -9.80 12.02 -1.74
N GLU A 75 -9.14 11.47 -2.78
CA GLU A 75 -9.11 10.03 -3.03
C GLU A 75 -8.38 9.29 -1.92
N ILE A 76 -7.22 9.78 -1.48
CA ILE A 76 -6.48 9.21 -0.35
C ILE A 76 -7.33 9.20 0.93
N GLN A 77 -8.07 10.29 1.22
CA GLN A 77 -9.00 10.34 2.34
C GLN A 77 -10.16 9.36 2.19
N ALA A 78 -10.67 9.16 0.97
CA ALA A 78 -11.71 8.17 0.71
C ALA A 78 -11.22 6.74 0.95
N ILE A 79 -9.95 6.46 0.65
CA ILE A 79 -9.33 5.14 0.92
C ILE A 79 -9.13 4.91 2.42
N TYR A 80 -8.64 5.93 3.14
CA TYR A 80 -8.41 5.84 4.59
C TYR A 80 -9.70 5.63 5.39
N LYS A 81 -10.84 6.15 4.92
CA LYS A 81 -12.11 6.09 5.66
C LYS A 81 -12.52 4.65 5.99
N PRO A 82 -12.96 4.39 7.23
CA PRO A 82 -13.40 3.05 7.64
C PRO A 82 -14.57 2.55 6.79
N GLY A 83 -14.54 1.26 6.43
CA GLY A 83 -15.62 0.59 5.70
C GLY A 83 -15.36 0.34 4.21
N LYS A 84 -14.17 0.67 3.69
CA LYS A 84 -13.76 0.29 2.33
C LYS A 84 -13.68 -1.23 2.17
N CYS A 85 -13.19 -1.92 3.18
CA CYS A 85 -13.16 -3.37 3.26
C CYS A 85 -14.38 -3.84 4.03
N LYS A 86 -15.49 -4.02 3.32
CA LYS A 86 -16.59 -4.79 3.87
C LYS A 86 -16.11 -6.23 3.94
N ALA A 87 -15.86 -6.74 5.15
CA ALA A 87 -15.80 -8.18 5.36
C ALA A 87 -17.03 -8.77 4.65
N LYS A 88 -16.81 -9.73 3.74
CA LYS A 88 -17.91 -10.47 3.14
C LYS A 88 -18.67 -11.09 4.31
N VAL A 89 -19.90 -10.63 4.56
CA VAL A 89 -20.78 -11.30 5.51
C VAL A 89 -21.05 -12.68 4.90
N ILE A 90 -20.31 -13.68 5.34
CA ILE A 90 -20.65 -15.07 5.06
C ILE A 90 -21.86 -15.37 5.95
N ASN A 91 -23.06 -15.28 5.37
CA ASN A 91 -24.23 -15.88 6.01
C ASN A 91 -23.99 -17.39 5.96
N PRO A 92 -23.76 -18.09 7.09
CA PRO A 92 -23.66 -19.53 7.06
C PRO A 92 -24.98 -20.06 6.49
N THR A 93 -24.92 -20.93 5.48
CA THR A 93 -26.11 -21.65 5.05
C THR A 93 -26.66 -22.41 6.27
N PRO A 94 -27.97 -22.35 6.55
CA PRO A 94 -28.56 -23.10 7.65
C PRO A 94 -28.15 -24.56 7.54
N PHE A 95 -27.53 -25.10 8.57
CA PHE A 95 -27.31 -26.53 8.68
C PHE A 95 -28.69 -27.20 8.67
N ASN A 96 -28.94 -28.08 7.69
CA ASN A 96 -30.14 -28.91 7.65
C ASN A 96 -29.77 -30.32 8.15
N PRO A 97 -30.00 -30.64 9.44
CA PRO A 97 -29.85 -32.00 9.94
C PRO A 97 -31.06 -32.84 9.56
N THR A 98 -31.08 -33.38 8.35
CA THR A 98 -31.98 -34.50 8.00
C THR A 98 -31.24 -35.54 7.17
N ASN A 99 -30.82 -36.61 7.86
CA ASN A 99 -30.71 -37.99 7.37
C ASN A 99 -30.92 -38.92 8.57
#